data_AF-A0A938ET94-F1
#
_entry.id   AF-A0A938ET94-F1
#
_cell.length_a   1.000
_cell.length_b   1.000
_cell.length_c   1.000
_cell.angle_alpha   90.00
_cell.angle_beta   90.00
_cell.angle_gamma   90.00
#
_symmetry.space_group_name_H-M   'P 1'
#
loop_
_entity.id
_entity.type
_entity.pdbx_description
1 polymer ?
#
loop_
_entity_poly.entity_id
_entity_poly.type
_entity_poly.pdbx_seq_one_letter_code
_entity_poly.pdbx_strand_id
1 'polypeptide(L)'
;MLVLVHARPRSYSDHHHDAARMLSDGRRGQPSQERARVRAWCREALDLPRHVTVLVTELACDDPECPDVETVIALLEDGRDTRTARIFLPAAEVTEAQVYTALAQLMENDEE
;
A
#
# COMPACT_ATOMS: atom_id res chain seq x y z
N MET A 1 -7.77 -12.83 -18.06
CA MET A 1 -8.82 -12.97 -17.03
C MET A 1 -8.85 -11.65 -16.30
N LEU A 2 -9.92 -10.87 -16.52
CA LEU A 2 -10.11 -9.50 -16.02
C LEU A 2 -10.09 -9.50 -14.48
N VAL A 3 -9.39 -8.55 -13.86
CA VAL A 3 -9.73 -8.09 -12.51
C VAL A 3 -10.14 -6.64 -12.62
N LEU A 4 -11.43 -6.41 -12.36
CA LEU A 4 -12.14 -5.14 -12.37
C LEU A 4 -11.45 -4.07 -11.52
N VAL A 5 -11.15 -2.92 -12.13
CA VAL A 5 -10.87 -1.66 -11.45
C VAL A 5 -12.21 -1.13 -10.91
N HIS A 6 -12.55 -1.48 -9.68
CA HIS A 6 -13.65 -0.81 -8.97
C HIS A 6 -13.10 -0.17 -7.70
N ALA A 7 -12.81 1.13 -7.82
CA ALA A 7 -12.63 2.03 -6.70
C ALA A 7 -13.89 1.98 -5.82
N ARG A 8 -13.82 1.34 -4.65
CA ARG A 8 -14.84 1.50 -3.63
C ARG A 8 -14.54 2.75 -2.79
N PRO A 9 -15.55 3.58 -2.47
CA PRO A 9 -15.36 4.75 -1.64
C PRO A 9 -14.93 4.35 -0.22
N ARG A 10 -13.88 5.02 0.27
CA ARG A 10 -13.45 5.01 1.68
C ARG A 10 -14.62 5.44 2.56
N SER A 11 -15.25 4.51 3.27
CA SER A 11 -16.06 4.83 4.46
C SER A 11 -15.30 4.36 5.69
N TYR A 12 -14.35 5.19 6.13
CA TYR A 12 -13.76 5.06 7.46
C TYR A 12 -14.77 5.65 8.43
N SER A 13 -15.60 4.79 9.03
CA SER A 13 -16.64 5.24 9.96
C SER A 13 -16.01 5.65 11.29
N ASP A 14 -16.27 6.91 11.60
CA ASP A 14 -15.92 7.65 12.81
C ASP A 14 -16.42 6.91 14.07
N HIS A 15 -15.52 6.49 14.95
CA HIS A 15 -15.84 6.09 16.32
C HIS A 15 -15.06 7.00 17.27
N HIS A 16 -15.62 8.18 17.51
CA HIS A 16 -15.29 9.04 18.64
C HIS A 16 -15.33 8.24 19.95
N HIS A 17 -14.19 8.02 20.60
CA HIS A 17 -14.07 7.95 22.07
C HIS A 17 -12.65 8.40 22.51
N ASP A 18 -12.63 9.49 23.28
CA ASP A 18 -11.56 10.02 24.17
C ASP A 18 -10.19 10.48 23.61
N ALA A 19 -10.12 11.78 23.29
CA ALA A 19 -8.94 12.50 22.82
C ALA A 19 -7.86 12.81 23.90
N ALA A 20 -8.04 12.39 25.15
CA ALA A 20 -7.20 12.85 26.27
C ALA A 20 -6.01 11.94 26.64
N ARG A 21 -5.78 10.80 25.96
CA ARG A 21 -4.72 9.83 26.34
C ARG A 21 -3.57 9.61 25.35
N MET A 22 -3.57 10.21 24.15
CA MET A 22 -2.65 9.83 23.06
C MET A 22 -1.50 10.82 22.75
N LEU A 23 -1.19 11.76 23.64
CA LEU A 23 -0.07 12.70 23.45
C LEU A 23 1.32 12.05 23.64
N SER A 24 1.48 10.78 23.32
CA SER A 24 2.77 10.06 23.41
C SER A 24 2.97 8.95 22.36
N ASP A 25 1.99 8.63 21.51
CA ASP A 25 2.11 7.50 20.58
C ASP A 25 2.48 7.96 19.16
N GLY A 26 3.73 8.40 19.03
CA GLY A 26 4.45 8.48 17.76
C GLY A 26 4.73 7.10 17.15
N ARG A 27 3.74 6.20 17.09
CA ARG A 27 3.87 4.91 16.38
C ARG A 27 3.71 5.12 14.88
N ARG A 28 4.72 5.73 14.27
CA ARG A 28 5.25 5.12 13.03
C ARG A 28 5.86 3.79 13.48
N GLY A 29 5.02 2.77 13.62
CA GLY A 29 5.47 1.42 13.95
C GLY A 29 6.60 1.06 12.99
N GLN A 30 7.71 0.57 13.53
CA GLN A 30 8.87 0.20 12.71
C GLN A 30 8.38 -0.74 11.59
N PRO A 31 8.78 -0.50 10.32
CA PRO A 31 8.53 -1.45 9.24
C PRO A 31 8.89 -2.86 9.69
N SER A 32 7.98 -3.81 9.50
CA SER A 32 8.41 -5.21 9.51
C SER A 32 9.46 -5.42 8.42
N GLN A 33 10.34 -6.40 8.60
CA GLN A 33 11.44 -6.66 7.65
C GLN A 33 10.90 -6.93 6.23
N GLU A 34 9.75 -7.60 6.14
CA GLU A 34 9.02 -7.92 4.93
C GLU A 34 8.57 -6.65 4.21
N ARG A 35 7.94 -5.71 4.95
CA ARG A 35 7.51 -4.43 4.38
C ARG A 35 8.68 -3.52 4.03
N ALA A 36 9.83 -3.65 4.69
CA ALA A 36 11.05 -2.95 4.31
C ALA A 36 11.63 -3.50 3.01
N ARG A 37 11.61 -4.83 2.82
CA ARG A 37 12.01 -5.51 1.59
C ARG A 37 11.15 -5.06 0.40
N VAL A 38 9.81 -5.08 0.55
CA VAL A 38 8.89 -4.60 -0.49
C VAL A 38 9.17 -3.14 -0.86
N ARG A 39 9.40 -2.26 0.13
CA ARG A 39 9.79 -0.86 -0.13
C ARG A 39 11.07 -0.72 -0.93
N ALA A 40 12.08 -1.56 -0.67
CA ALA A 40 13.34 -1.53 -1.38
C ALA A 40 13.12 -1.85 -2.87
N TRP A 41 12.41 -2.93 -3.16
CA TRP A 41 12.04 -3.31 -4.53
C TRP A 41 11.26 -2.22 -5.25
N CYS A 42 10.32 -1.52 -4.58
CA CYS A 42 9.60 -0.41 -5.21
C CYS A 42 10.53 0.74 -5.61
N ARG A 43 11.53 1.06 -4.78
CA ARG A 43 12.49 2.13 -5.08
C ARG A 43 13.42 1.73 -6.22
N GLU A 44 13.86 0.48 -6.25
CA GLU A 44 14.73 -0.05 -7.29
C GLU A 44 14.00 -0.14 -8.64
N ALA A 45 12.76 -0.63 -8.67
CA ALA A 45 11.99 -0.82 -9.90
C ALA A 45 11.70 0.49 -10.65
N LEU A 46 11.46 1.58 -9.93
CA LEU A 46 11.02 2.87 -10.49
C LEU A 46 12.08 3.98 -10.35
N ASP A 47 13.29 3.67 -9.88
CA ASP A 47 14.35 4.63 -9.55
C ASP A 47 13.81 5.83 -8.74
N LEU A 48 13.03 5.53 -7.68
CA LEU A 48 12.24 6.56 -7.00
C LEU A 48 13.13 7.57 -6.27
N PRO A 49 12.95 8.88 -6.52
CA PRO A 49 13.69 9.90 -5.82
C PRO A 49 13.30 9.95 -4.33
N ARG A 50 14.17 10.54 -3.51
CA ARG A 50 14.01 10.52 -2.03
C ARG A 50 12.76 11.24 -1.55
N HIS A 51 12.25 12.22 -2.29
CA HIS A 51 11.03 12.95 -1.93
C HIS A 51 9.77 12.10 -2.10
N VAL A 52 9.81 11.06 -2.94
CA VAL A 52 8.70 10.12 -3.07
C VAL A 52 8.68 9.20 -1.86
N THR A 53 7.57 9.26 -1.13
CA THR A 53 7.33 8.39 0.02
C THR A 53 6.64 7.12 -0.46
N VAL A 54 7.27 5.97 -0.18
CA VAL A 54 6.68 4.64 -0.43
C VAL A 54 6.07 4.13 0.86
N LEU A 55 4.74 4.09 0.92
CA LEU A 55 3.99 3.48 2.01
C LEU A 55 3.63 2.05 1.62
N VAL A 56 4.01 1.08 2.44
CA VAL A 56 3.61 -0.33 2.27
C VAL A 56 2.80 -0.73 3.49
N THR A 57 1.56 -1.18 3.30
CA THR A 57 0.63 -1.58 4.35
C THR A 57 -0.03 -2.89 4.00
N GLU A 58 -0.26 -3.72 5.01
CA GLU A 58 -1.07 -4.93 4.85
C GLU A 58 -2.49 -4.60 5.31
N LEU A 59 -3.48 -4.97 4.50
CA LEU A 59 -4.89 -4.82 4.80
C LEU A 59 -5.54 -6.19 4.86
N ALA A 60 -6.34 -6.44 5.88
CA ALA A 60 -7.17 -7.63 5.90
C ALA A 60 -8.33 -7.45 4.93
N CYS A 61 -8.70 -8.51 4.21
CA CYS A 61 -9.94 -8.52 3.45
C CYS A 61 -11.05 -9.05 4.35
N ASP A 62 -12.09 -8.26 4.62
CA ASP A 62 -13.26 -8.69 5.41
C ASP A 62 -14.21 -9.64 4.64
N ASP A 63 -13.81 -10.09 3.44
CA ASP A 63 -14.61 -10.98 2.59
C ASP A 63 -14.21 -12.44 2.80
N PRO A 64 -15.16 -13.34 3.14
CA PRO A 64 -14.88 -14.76 3.40
C PRO A 64 -14.31 -15.54 2.20
N GLU A 65 -14.33 -14.96 1.00
CA GLU A 65 -13.80 -15.60 -0.22
C GLU A 65 -12.41 -15.06 -0.64
N CYS A 66 -11.80 -14.14 0.12
CA CYS A 66 -10.48 -13.56 -0.21
C CYS A 66 -9.32 -14.19 0.57
N PRO A 67 -8.08 -14.13 0.06
CA PRO A 67 -6.90 -14.32 0.89
C PRO A 67 -6.94 -13.28 2.01
N ASP A 68 -6.78 -13.72 3.25
CA ASP A 68 -7.04 -12.93 4.46
C ASP A 68 -6.34 -11.57 4.48
N VAL A 69 -5.24 -11.40 3.72
CA VAL A 69 -4.39 -10.20 3.71
C VAL A 69 -3.92 -9.83 2.31
N GLU A 70 -3.99 -8.55 1.97
CA GLU A 70 -3.36 -7.93 0.79
C GLU A 70 -2.25 -6.94 1.20
N THR A 71 -1.22 -6.83 0.38
CA THR A 71 -0.18 -5.80 0.48
C THR A 71 -0.51 -4.65 -0.45
N VAL A 72 -0.71 -3.47 0.13
CA VAL A 72 -0.95 -2.21 -0.57
C VAL A 72 0.31 -1.36 -0.57
N ILE A 73 0.70 -0.89 -1.75
CA ILE A 73 1.84 -0.01 -1.98
C ILE A 73 1.29 1.33 -2.45
N ALA A 74 1.52 2.40 -1.71
CA ALA A 74 1.16 3.76 -2.11
C ALA A 74 2.41 4.62 -2.33
N LEU A 75 2.44 5.31 -3.47
CA LEU A 75 3.45 6.30 -3.83
C LEU A 75 2.87 7.69 -3.58
N LEU A 76 3.45 8.39 -2.60
CA LEU A 76 3.07 9.75 -2.26
C LEU A 76 4.15 10.70 -2.76
N GLU A 77 3.76 11.61 -3.64
CA GLU A 77 4.63 12.62 -4.24
C GLU A 77 3.91 13.97 -4.21
N ASP A 78 4.62 15.01 -3.76
CA ASP A 78 4.05 16.34 -3.69
C ASP A 78 3.63 16.84 -5.09
N GLY A 79 2.42 17.37 -5.18
CA GLY A 79 1.86 17.87 -6.45
C GLY A 79 1.39 16.79 -7.41
N ARG A 80 1.33 15.52 -6.98
CA ARG A 80 0.71 14.43 -7.73
C ARG A 80 -0.33 13.69 -6.89
N ASP A 81 -1.30 13.08 -7.57
CA ASP A 81 -2.24 12.20 -6.92
C ASP A 81 -1.53 10.96 -6.35
N THR A 82 -2.10 10.45 -5.26
CA THR A 82 -1.55 9.25 -4.61
C THR A 82 -1.84 8.04 -5.47
N ARG A 83 -0.78 7.40 -5.95
CA ARG A 83 -0.85 6.22 -6.81
C ARG A 83 -0.70 4.96 -5.96
N THR A 84 -1.59 3.99 -6.14
CA THR A 84 -1.66 2.81 -5.28
C THR A 84 -1.67 1.51 -6.09
N ALA A 85 -0.73 0.61 -5.82
CA ALA A 85 -0.70 -0.76 -6.32
C ALA A 85 -1.12 -1.74 -5.22
N ARG A 86 -1.74 -2.86 -5.61
CA ARG A 86 -2.26 -3.88 -4.68
C ARG A 86 -1.78 -5.26 -5.09
N ILE A 87 -1.31 -6.04 -4.12
CA ILE A 87 -0.90 -7.43 -4.31
C ILE A 87 -1.68 -8.25 -3.28
N PHE A 88 -2.51 -9.20 -3.72
CA PHE A 88 -3.38 -10.01 -2.86
C PHE A 88 -2.62 -11.14 -2.16
N LEU A 89 -1.54 -10.77 -1.47
CA LEU A 89 -0.71 -11.63 -0.64
C LEU A 89 -0.20 -10.81 0.57
N PRO A 90 0.07 -11.48 1.72
CA PRO A 90 0.79 -10.86 2.81
C PRO A 90 2.22 -10.49 2.38
N ALA A 91 2.81 -9.47 2.99
CA ALA A 91 4.11 -8.92 2.59
C ALA A 91 5.23 -9.97 2.70
N ALA A 92 5.07 -10.96 3.58
CA ALA A 92 5.97 -12.09 3.72
C ALA A 92 6.08 -12.94 2.44
N GLU A 93 4.96 -13.13 1.75
CA GLU A 93 4.83 -13.94 0.54
C GLU A 93 5.01 -13.14 -0.76
N VAL A 94 5.00 -11.80 -0.67
CA VAL A 94 5.30 -10.94 -1.81
C VAL A 94 6.72 -11.16 -2.31
N THR A 95 6.84 -11.40 -3.61
CA THR A 95 8.10 -11.52 -4.34
C THR A 95 8.43 -10.24 -5.12
N GLU A 96 9.71 -10.06 -5.46
CA GLU A 96 10.19 -8.96 -6.28
C GLU A 96 9.45 -8.87 -7.62
N ALA A 97 9.32 -9.99 -8.34
CA ALA A 97 8.64 -10.03 -9.64
C ALA A 97 7.17 -9.57 -9.57
N GLN A 98 6.47 -9.86 -8.47
CA GLN A 98 5.10 -9.40 -8.25
C GLN A 98 5.05 -7.89 -7.98
N VAL A 99 6.01 -7.34 -7.24
CA VAL A 99 6.13 -5.88 -7.06
C VAL A 99 6.35 -5.19 -8.40
N TYR A 100 7.24 -5.71 -9.23
CA TYR A 100 7.55 -5.12 -10.54
C TYR A 100 6.33 -5.15 -11.45
N THR A 101 5.63 -6.28 -11.51
CA THR A 101 4.37 -6.41 -12.25
C THR A 101 3.33 -5.41 -11.76
N ALA A 102 3.14 -5.29 -10.44
CA ALA A 102 2.14 -4.39 -9.86
C ALA A 102 2.48 -2.90 -10.11
N LEU A 103 3.76 -2.53 -10.12
CA LEU A 103 4.20 -1.17 -10.42
C LEU A 103 4.12 -0.84 -11.91
N ALA A 104 4.37 -1.80 -12.79
CA ALA A 104 4.15 -1.61 -14.23
C ALA A 104 2.67 -1.30 -14.51
N GLN A 105 1.76 -2.07 -13.92
CA GLN A 105 0.32 -1.81 -14.00
C GLN A 105 -0.05 -0.44 -13.43
N LEU A 106 0.58 -0.02 -12.33
CA LEU A 106 0.32 1.28 -11.75
C LEU A 106 0.59 2.42 -12.75
N MET A 107 1.70 2.34 -13.49
CA MET A 107 2.07 3.34 -14.49
C MET A 107 1.12 3.36 -15.69
N GLU A 108 0.59 2.21 -16.10
CA GLU A 108 -0.42 2.13 -17.17
C GLU A 108 -1.74 2.82 -16.78
N ASN A 109 -2.07 2.86 -15.49
CA ASN A 109 -3.30 3.46 -14.97
C ASN A 109 -3.18 4.98 -14.69
N ASP A 110 -1.99 5.57 -14.78
CA ASP A 110 -1.75 7.01 -14.54
C ASP A 110 -2.11 7.89 -15.76
N GLU A 111 -2.31 7.30 -16.94
CA GLU A 111 -2.56 8.01 -18.20
C GLU A 111 -4.05 8.22 -18.52
N GLU A 112 -4.97 7.86 -17.61
CA GLU A 112 -6.43 7.88 -17.82
C GLU A 112 -7.16 9.04 -17.09
#